data_AF-A0A2P5X1L2-F1
#
_entry.id   AF-A0A2P5X1L2-F1
#
_cell.length_a   1.000
_cell.length_b   1.000
_cell.length_c   1.000
_cell.angle_alpha   90.00
_cell.angle_beta   90.00
_cell.angle_gamma   90.00
#
_symmetry.space_group_name_H-M   'P 1'
#
loop_
_entity.id
_entity.type
_entity.pdbx_description
1 polymer ?
#
loop_
_entity_poly.entity_id
_entity_poly.type
_entity_poly.pdbx_seq_one_letter_code
_entity_poly.pdbx_strand_id
1 'polypeptide(L)'
;MGSLFDQPQPHFVLFPFMAQGHLIPMVDIGRLLAQRNVIVTIVTTPHNASRVQNTIARAIESRLRIHLVQLQFPGKEEGLQDGVENLETRHAILETITSDSEYFTVPSLTEKIEFTKAQLSFNRDASRKDIFEPMIQADRASYGVFINTFEELEPTYVKDHKYELDKAKRGNKASTNQQQCLKWLDSQQPNSVIYACLGSISTVKCPELIELGLGLEASNKPFIWMLRGNDTISNQVEKWIKEDGFEERIKGRELVVVGWAP
;
A
#
# COMPACT_ATOMS: atom_id res chain seq x y z
N MET A 1 -13.91 -44.30 -20.78
CA MET A 1 -14.34 -42.96 -20.34
C MET A 1 -13.66 -42.68 -19.00
N GLY A 2 -12.58 -41.90 -19.01
CA GLY A 2 -12.00 -41.38 -17.76
C GLY A 2 -12.96 -40.36 -17.17
N SER A 3 -13.21 -40.43 -15.85
CA SER A 3 -14.13 -39.51 -15.20
C SER A 3 -13.62 -38.07 -15.34
N LEU A 4 -14.51 -37.13 -15.66
CA LEU A 4 -14.23 -35.68 -15.70
C LEU A 4 -13.88 -35.08 -14.31
N PHE A 5 -13.70 -35.92 -13.28
CA PHE A 5 -13.52 -35.52 -11.88
C PHE A 5 -12.10 -35.74 -11.34
N ASP A 6 -11.16 -36.24 -12.15
CA ASP A 6 -9.81 -36.60 -11.69
C ASP A 6 -8.69 -35.65 -12.18
N GLN A 7 -9.06 -34.46 -12.66
CA GLN A 7 -8.06 -33.45 -12.99
C GLN A 7 -7.51 -32.84 -11.68
N PRO A 8 -6.18 -32.89 -11.45
CA PRO A 8 -5.59 -32.31 -10.25
C PRO A 8 -5.92 -30.82 -10.22
N GLN A 9 -6.47 -30.39 -9.10
CA GLN A 9 -6.90 -29.02 -8.94
C GLN A 9 -5.69 -28.09 -8.90
N PRO A 10 -5.70 -26.97 -9.67
CA PRO A 10 -4.59 -26.04 -9.64
C PRO A 10 -4.33 -25.49 -8.23
N HIS A 11 -3.04 -25.45 -7.86
CA HIS A 11 -2.57 -24.92 -6.58
C HIS A 11 -1.48 -23.87 -6.86
N PHE A 12 -1.77 -22.62 -6.50
CA PHE A 12 -0.83 -21.51 -6.62
C PHE A 12 -0.16 -21.22 -5.29
N VAL A 13 1.14 -20.97 -5.33
CA VAL A 13 1.92 -20.47 -4.21
C VAL A 13 2.33 -19.04 -4.50
N LEU A 14 1.93 -18.10 -3.64
CA LEU A 14 2.27 -16.69 -3.73
C LEU A 14 3.33 -16.36 -2.67
N PHE A 15 4.46 -15.79 -3.10
CA PHE A 15 5.56 -15.39 -2.22
C PHE A 15 5.80 -13.88 -2.35
N PRO A 16 5.00 -13.04 -1.67
CA PRO A 16 5.15 -11.59 -1.70
C PRO A 16 6.46 -11.14 -1.06
N PHE A 17 7.02 -10.04 -1.59
CA PHE A 17 8.04 -9.28 -0.89
C PHE A 17 7.49 -8.70 0.43
N MET A 18 8.32 -8.67 1.48
CA MET A 18 7.93 -8.33 2.86
C MET A 18 7.79 -6.81 3.08
N ALA A 19 6.89 -6.20 2.31
CA ALA A 19 6.46 -4.81 2.44
C ALA A 19 4.95 -4.71 2.17
N GLN A 20 4.24 -3.80 2.86
CA GLN A 20 2.78 -3.75 2.80
C GLN A 20 2.26 -3.47 1.38
N GLY A 21 2.99 -2.67 0.62
CA GLY A 21 2.69 -2.37 -0.80
C GLY A 21 2.73 -3.59 -1.72
N HIS A 22 3.43 -4.67 -1.36
CA HIS A 22 3.47 -5.92 -2.12
C HIS A 22 2.56 -7.00 -1.51
N LEU A 23 2.54 -7.08 -0.18
CA LEU A 23 1.78 -8.09 0.54
C LEU A 23 0.27 -7.93 0.30
N ILE A 24 -0.28 -6.72 0.36
CA ILE A 24 -1.73 -6.52 0.19
C ILE A 24 -2.18 -6.88 -1.23
N PRO A 25 -1.58 -6.36 -2.32
CA PRO A 25 -1.97 -6.78 -3.68
C PRO A 25 -1.85 -8.28 -3.90
N MET A 26 -0.82 -8.94 -3.39
CA MET A 26 -0.64 -10.38 -3.54
C MET A 26 -1.71 -11.18 -2.79
N VAL A 27 -2.12 -10.75 -1.59
CA VAL A 27 -3.28 -11.34 -0.89
C VAL A 27 -4.55 -11.20 -1.70
N ASP A 28 -4.76 -10.05 -2.33
CA ASP A 28 -5.94 -9.81 -3.14
C ASP A 28 -5.96 -10.62 -4.43
N ILE A 29 -4.82 -10.77 -5.12
CA ILE A 29 -4.67 -11.72 -6.24
C ILE A 29 -5.00 -13.14 -5.76
N GLY A 30 -4.46 -13.56 -4.61
CA GLY A 30 -4.76 -14.86 -4.03
C GLY A 30 -6.24 -15.09 -3.78
N ARG A 31 -6.98 -14.04 -3.38
CA ARG A 31 -8.43 -14.12 -3.20
C ARG A 31 -9.17 -14.24 -4.53
N LEU A 32 -8.79 -13.48 -5.55
CA LEU A 32 -9.37 -13.56 -6.88
C LEU A 32 -9.15 -14.94 -7.53
N LEU A 33 -7.97 -15.53 -7.32
CA LEU A 33 -7.68 -16.91 -7.72
C LEU A 33 -8.56 -17.90 -6.94
N ALA A 34 -8.64 -17.78 -5.62
CA ALA A 34 -9.42 -18.69 -4.80
C ALA A 34 -10.93 -18.63 -5.11
N GLN A 35 -11.45 -17.47 -5.53
CA GLN A 35 -12.83 -17.32 -6.00
C GLN A 35 -13.13 -18.14 -7.26
N ARG A 36 -12.11 -18.43 -8.08
CA ARG A 36 -12.20 -19.34 -9.24
C ARG A 36 -12.06 -20.82 -8.85
N ASN A 37 -12.27 -21.14 -7.58
CA ASN A 37 -12.14 -22.49 -7.02
C ASN A 37 -10.74 -23.10 -7.25
N VAL A 38 -9.71 -22.29 -7.04
CA VAL A 38 -8.29 -22.67 -7.05
C VAL A 38 -7.76 -22.70 -5.62
N ILE A 39 -6.78 -23.58 -5.34
CA ILE A 39 -6.10 -23.58 -4.03
C ILE A 39 -5.00 -22.51 -4.06
N VAL A 40 -4.93 -21.68 -3.03
CA VAL A 40 -3.87 -20.68 -2.91
C VAL A 40 -3.14 -20.84 -1.57
N THR A 41 -1.82 -20.81 -1.61
CA THR A 41 -0.98 -20.68 -0.42
C THR A 41 -0.19 -19.39 -0.50
N ILE A 42 -0.28 -18.56 0.53
CA ILE A 42 0.51 -17.33 0.66
C ILE A 42 1.60 -17.61 1.68
N VAL A 43 2.85 -17.41 1.28
CA VAL A 43 4.02 -17.62 2.12
C VAL A 43 4.52 -16.27 2.61
N THR A 44 4.66 -16.11 3.93
CA THR A 44 5.09 -14.84 4.55
C THR A 44 5.81 -15.14 5.88
N THR A 45 6.09 -14.11 6.69
CA THR A 45 6.72 -14.24 8.02
C THR A 45 5.71 -13.96 9.14
N PRO A 46 5.96 -14.36 10.40
CA PRO A 46 5.00 -14.16 11.50
C PRO A 46 4.55 -12.71 11.69
N HIS A 47 5.47 -11.74 11.62
CA HIS A 47 5.11 -10.33 11.75
C HIS A 47 4.19 -9.89 10.59
N ASN A 48 4.54 -10.24 9.35
CA ASN A 48 3.76 -9.87 8.17
C ASN A 48 2.40 -10.59 8.11
N ALA A 49 2.31 -11.83 8.61
CA ALA A 49 1.07 -12.59 8.73
C ALA A 49 0.02 -11.87 9.59
N SER A 50 0.44 -11.30 10.73
CA SER A 50 -0.45 -10.55 11.62
C SER A 50 -1.14 -9.37 10.93
N ARG A 51 -0.45 -8.72 9.97
CA ARG A 51 -0.95 -7.55 9.23
C ARG A 51 -2.06 -7.89 8.25
N VAL A 52 -2.15 -9.13 7.79
CA VAL A 52 -3.17 -9.60 6.82
C VAL A 52 -4.15 -10.61 7.40
N GLN A 53 -3.97 -11.00 8.66
CA GLN A 53 -4.76 -12.03 9.33
C GLN A 53 -6.27 -11.80 9.19
N ASN A 54 -6.75 -10.57 9.38
CA ASN A 54 -8.18 -10.24 9.26
C ASN A 54 -8.70 -10.47 7.83
N THR A 55 -7.90 -10.16 6.81
CA THR A 55 -8.29 -10.38 5.41
C THR A 55 -8.33 -11.86 5.08
N ILE A 56 -7.36 -12.64 5.58
CA ILE A 56 -7.31 -14.09 5.42
C ILE A 56 -8.47 -14.77 6.16
N ALA A 57 -8.76 -14.38 7.40
CA ALA A 57 -9.87 -14.91 8.18
C ALA A 57 -11.20 -14.74 7.44
N ARG A 58 -11.48 -13.55 6.89
CA ARG A 58 -12.70 -13.31 6.10
C ARG A 58 -12.75 -14.14 4.81
N ALA A 59 -11.61 -14.37 4.17
CA ALA A 59 -11.54 -15.23 2.99
C ALA A 59 -11.92 -16.67 3.35
N ILE A 60 -11.41 -17.18 4.47
CA ILE A 60 -11.74 -18.50 5.01
C ILE A 60 -13.22 -18.58 5.42
N GLU A 61 -13.76 -17.56 6.09
CA GLU A 61 -15.20 -17.45 6.42
C GLU A 61 -16.07 -17.49 5.15
N SER A 62 -15.59 -16.88 4.06
CA SER A 62 -16.22 -16.92 2.73
C SER A 62 -15.98 -18.24 1.99
N ARG A 63 -15.44 -19.27 2.67
CA ARG A 63 -15.12 -20.60 2.14
C ARG A 63 -14.10 -20.61 1.00
N LEU A 64 -13.26 -19.57 0.89
CA LEU A 64 -12.14 -19.54 -0.05
C LEU A 64 -11.01 -20.42 0.47
N ARG A 65 -10.36 -21.17 -0.43
CA ARG A 65 -9.28 -22.11 -0.08
C ARG A 65 -7.92 -21.43 -0.12
N ILE A 66 -7.71 -20.58 0.87
CA ILE A 66 -6.47 -19.81 1.06
C ILE A 66 -5.77 -20.29 2.33
N HIS A 67 -4.49 -20.64 2.17
CA HIS A 67 -3.62 -21.05 3.26
C HIS A 67 -2.55 -19.98 3.49
N LEU A 68 -2.18 -19.76 4.75
CA LEU A 68 -1.09 -18.86 5.13
C LEU A 68 0.04 -19.68 5.74
N VAL A 69 1.20 -19.69 5.10
CA VAL A 69 2.41 -20.36 5.60
C VAL A 69 3.36 -19.31 6.13
N GLN A 70 3.81 -19.49 7.37
CA GLN A 70 4.71 -18.58 8.06
C GLN A 70 6.10 -19.18 8.13
N LEU A 71 7.07 -18.55 7.47
CA LEU A 71 8.49 -18.89 7.54
C LEU A 71 9.18 -18.03 8.58
N GLN A 72 10.09 -18.64 9.36
CA GLN A 72 10.92 -17.89 10.28
C GLN A 72 11.89 -17.01 9.50
N PHE A 73 11.89 -15.72 9.80
CA PHE A 73 12.84 -14.80 9.19
C PHE A 73 14.16 -14.87 9.96
N PRO A 74 15.31 -15.14 9.31
CA PRO A 74 16.60 -15.31 9.98
C PRO A 74 17.22 -13.97 10.41
N GLY A 75 16.42 -13.04 10.94
CA GLY A 75 16.86 -11.69 11.27
C GLY A 75 18.00 -11.67 12.30
N LYS A 76 17.94 -12.53 13.32
CA LYS A 76 19.00 -12.65 14.35
C LYS A 76 20.34 -13.06 13.77
N GLU A 77 20.33 -13.99 12.82
CA GLU A 77 21.54 -14.52 12.17
C GLU A 77 22.23 -13.42 11.34
N GLU A 78 21.44 -12.46 10.84
CA GLU A 78 21.88 -11.30 10.06
C GLU A 78 22.05 -10.01 10.90
N GLY A 79 22.01 -10.11 12.23
CA GLY A 79 22.21 -8.98 13.14
C GLY A 79 21.03 -7.98 13.23
N LEU A 80 19.85 -8.36 12.76
CA LEU A 80 18.61 -7.57 12.90
C LEU A 80 17.97 -7.82 14.28
N GLN A 81 17.29 -6.80 14.78
CA GLN A 81 16.50 -6.90 16.02
C GLN A 81 15.26 -7.79 15.84
N ASP A 82 14.81 -8.41 16.93
CA ASP A 82 13.59 -9.23 16.95
C ASP A 82 12.38 -8.41 16.47
N GLY A 83 11.62 -8.97 15.52
CA GLY A 83 10.44 -8.31 14.94
C GLY A 83 10.72 -7.43 13.72
N VAL A 84 11.99 -7.23 13.33
CA VAL A 84 12.36 -6.52 12.08
C VAL A 84 12.30 -7.47 10.90
N GLU A 85 11.08 -7.82 10.48
CA GLU A 85 10.81 -8.72 9.35
C GLU A 85 10.17 -8.01 8.16
N ASN A 86 9.97 -6.69 8.24
CA ASN A 86 9.30 -5.88 7.22
C ASN A 86 10.15 -4.65 6.89
N LEU A 87 10.24 -4.28 5.62
CA LEU A 87 11.05 -3.14 5.16
C LEU A 87 10.70 -1.83 5.89
N GLU A 88 9.44 -1.65 6.27
CA GLU A 88 8.91 -0.46 6.96
C GLU A 88 9.35 -0.39 8.44
N THR A 89 9.82 -1.50 9.03
CA THR A 89 10.27 -1.55 10.44
C THR A 89 11.72 -1.10 10.63
N ARG A 90 12.45 -0.82 9.55
CA ARG A 90 13.80 -0.25 9.60
C ARG A 90 13.72 1.26 9.83
N HIS A 91 13.92 1.72 11.06
CA HIS A 91 14.16 3.13 11.34
C HIS A 91 15.61 3.53 10.98
N ALA A 92 15.71 4.65 10.25
CA ALA A 92 16.91 5.42 9.88
C ALA A 92 17.78 4.79 8.75
N ILE A 93 18.42 5.50 7.82
CA ILE A 93 18.92 6.89 7.71
C ILE A 93 18.98 7.20 6.21
N LEU A 94 18.54 8.38 5.75
CA LEU A 94 19.11 9.00 4.55
C LEU A 94 19.06 10.53 4.70
N GLU A 95 20.20 11.12 5.04
CA GLU A 95 20.49 12.52 4.75
C GLU A 95 21.76 12.57 3.90
N THR A 96 21.65 13.20 2.71
CA THR A 96 22.59 14.15 2.08
C THR A 96 22.48 14.06 0.55
N ILE A 97 21.58 14.87 -0.04
CA ILE A 97 21.58 15.14 -1.49
C ILE A 97 21.26 16.63 -1.68
N THR A 98 21.97 17.30 -2.58
CA THR A 98 22.08 18.76 -2.64
C THR A 98 21.43 19.42 -3.86
N SER A 99 20.75 18.70 -4.75
CA SER A 99 19.71 19.28 -5.65
C SER A 99 19.03 18.20 -6.53
N ASP A 100 17.70 18.28 -6.65
CA ASP A 100 16.83 17.25 -7.25
C ASP A 100 15.89 17.77 -8.37
N SER A 101 16.01 19.03 -8.80
CA SER A 101 14.92 19.75 -9.51
C SER A 101 15.05 19.89 -11.04
N GLU A 102 16.08 19.35 -11.68
CA GLU A 102 16.27 19.47 -13.14
C GLU A 102 15.52 18.38 -13.92
N TYR A 103 14.81 18.76 -14.99
CA TYR A 103 13.99 17.85 -15.81
C TYR A 103 14.80 17.14 -16.91
N PHE A 104 14.55 15.84 -17.12
CA PHE A 104 15.07 15.05 -18.24
C PHE A 104 13.97 14.14 -18.83
N THR A 105 14.09 13.76 -20.10
CA THR A 105 13.12 12.90 -20.81
C THR A 105 13.47 11.42 -20.75
N VAL A 106 12.48 10.53 -20.62
CA VAL A 106 12.70 9.07 -20.70
C VAL A 106 12.73 8.61 -22.16
N PRO A 107 13.82 7.98 -22.63
CA PRO A 107 13.86 7.39 -23.97
C PRO A 107 12.87 6.22 -24.08
N SER A 108 12.38 5.93 -25.29
CA SER A 108 11.54 4.76 -25.64
C SER A 108 10.07 4.78 -25.22
N LEU A 109 9.57 5.85 -24.59
CA LEU A 109 8.13 6.04 -24.43
C LEU A 109 7.55 6.76 -25.66
N THR A 110 6.33 6.39 -26.03
CA THR A 110 5.64 6.96 -27.21
C THR A 110 5.26 8.43 -26.97
N GLU A 111 5.13 8.82 -25.69
CA GLU A 111 4.86 10.18 -25.26
C GLU A 111 6.11 10.79 -24.59
N LYS A 112 6.30 12.10 -24.76
CA LYS A 112 7.38 12.84 -24.11
C LYS A 112 7.04 13.02 -22.63
N ILE A 113 7.55 12.13 -21.79
CA ILE A 113 7.44 12.23 -20.33
C ILE A 113 8.76 12.74 -19.75
N GLU A 114 8.68 13.84 -18.99
CA GLU A 114 9.81 14.48 -18.32
C GLU A 114 9.75 14.19 -16.82
N PHE A 115 10.89 13.86 -16.21
CA PHE A 115 11.04 13.64 -14.78
C PHE A 115 12.14 14.52 -14.21
N THR A 116 12.03 14.91 -12.95
CA THR A 116 13.14 15.41 -12.16
C THR A 116 13.85 14.28 -11.42
N LYS A 117 15.09 14.50 -10.99
CA LYS A 117 15.82 13.51 -10.18
C LYS A 117 15.10 13.18 -8.87
N ALA A 118 14.39 14.14 -8.26
CA ALA A 118 13.54 13.93 -7.08
C ALA A 118 12.39 12.95 -7.33
N GLN A 119 11.84 12.94 -8.56
CA GLN A 119 10.73 12.06 -8.92
C GLN A 119 11.18 10.61 -9.19
N LEU A 120 12.49 10.37 -9.32
CA LEU A 120 13.05 9.03 -9.38
C LEU A 120 13.33 8.51 -7.97
N SER A 121 12.32 7.92 -7.33
CA SER A 121 12.38 7.44 -5.93
C SER A 121 13.32 6.25 -5.67
N PHE A 122 14.19 5.92 -6.61
CA PHE A 122 15.22 4.89 -6.46
C PHE A 122 16.54 5.45 -6.96
N ASN A 123 17.38 5.89 -6.01
CA ASN A 123 18.78 6.17 -6.26
C ASN A 123 19.38 4.99 -7.03
N ARG A 124 19.65 5.17 -8.33
CA ARG A 124 20.50 4.29 -9.12
C ARG A 124 21.96 4.59 -8.78
N ASP A 125 22.29 4.62 -7.50
CA ASP A 125 23.70 4.47 -7.16
C ASP A 125 24.14 3.11 -7.70
N ALA A 126 25.38 3.05 -8.18
CA ALA A 126 26.01 1.83 -8.65
C ALA A 126 25.91 0.67 -7.62
N SER A 127 25.66 0.99 -6.35
CA SER A 127 25.52 0.08 -5.20
C SER A 127 24.30 -0.85 -5.22
N ARG A 128 23.32 -0.68 -6.14
CA ARG A 128 22.13 -1.55 -6.22
C ARG A 128 21.94 -2.27 -7.56
N LYS A 129 22.88 -2.15 -8.50
CA LYS A 129 22.81 -2.89 -9.78
C LYS A 129 22.71 -4.41 -9.56
N ASP A 130 23.41 -4.90 -8.54
CA ASP A 130 23.43 -6.32 -8.17
C ASP A 130 22.07 -6.84 -7.66
N ILE A 131 21.11 -5.96 -7.36
CA ILE A 131 19.74 -6.33 -6.99
C ILE A 131 18.80 -6.23 -8.20
N PHE A 132 18.88 -5.13 -8.96
CA PHE A 132 17.93 -4.87 -10.05
C PHE A 132 18.18 -5.70 -11.30
N GLU A 133 19.44 -5.97 -11.65
CA GLU A 133 19.77 -6.72 -12.86
C GLU A 133 19.27 -8.18 -12.78
N PRO A 134 19.50 -8.93 -11.68
CA PRO A 134 18.90 -10.26 -11.52
C PRO A 134 17.37 -10.23 -11.52
N MET A 135 16.75 -9.17 -11.01
CA MET A 135 15.28 -9.03 -11.03
C MET A 135 14.74 -8.90 -12.46
N ILE A 136 15.37 -8.06 -13.30
CA ILE A 136 15.02 -7.93 -14.71
C ILE A 136 15.23 -9.26 -15.46
N GLN A 137 16.31 -9.98 -15.14
CA GLN A 137 16.57 -11.29 -15.74
C GLN A 137 15.51 -12.32 -15.32
N ALA A 138 15.11 -12.33 -14.05
CA ALA A 138 14.04 -13.18 -13.55
C ALA A 138 12.69 -12.85 -14.22
N ASP A 139 12.37 -11.57 -14.41
CA ASP A 139 11.15 -11.14 -15.12
C ASP A 139 11.13 -11.67 -16.56
N ARG A 140 12.26 -11.56 -17.28
CA ARG A 140 12.40 -12.06 -18.66
C ARG A 140 12.38 -13.58 -18.76
N ALA A 141 12.89 -14.28 -17.75
CA ALA A 141 12.94 -15.74 -17.71
C ALA A 141 11.62 -16.35 -17.20
N SER A 142 10.72 -15.54 -16.64
CA SER A 142 9.43 -15.99 -16.11
C SER A 142 8.45 -16.34 -17.23
N TYR A 143 7.49 -17.22 -16.92
CA TYR A 143 6.43 -17.59 -17.88
C TYR A 143 5.54 -16.39 -18.27
N GLY A 144 5.37 -15.43 -17.36
CA GLY A 144 4.60 -14.22 -17.58
C GLY A 144 4.62 -13.31 -16.35
N VAL A 145 4.01 -12.14 -16.49
CA VAL A 145 3.97 -11.11 -15.43
C VAL A 145 2.53 -10.78 -15.09
N PHE A 146 2.23 -10.72 -13.79
CA PHE A 146 0.97 -10.16 -13.30
C PHE A 146 1.14 -8.67 -13.05
N ILE A 147 0.35 -7.85 -13.74
CA ILE A 147 0.36 -6.40 -13.59
C ILE A 147 -0.97 -5.97 -12.98
N ASN A 148 -0.92 -5.32 -11.81
CA ASN A 148 -2.12 -4.78 -11.15
C ASN A 148 -2.51 -3.43 -11.76
N THR A 149 -2.94 -3.46 -13.03
CA THR A 149 -3.46 -2.34 -13.82
C THR A 149 -4.74 -2.77 -14.53
N PHE A 150 -5.36 -1.89 -15.31
CA PHE A 150 -6.43 -2.24 -16.23
C PHE A 150 -6.27 -1.47 -17.54
N GLU A 151 -6.73 -2.04 -18.64
CA GLU A 151 -6.46 -1.55 -19.99
C GLU A 151 -6.93 -0.10 -20.19
N GLU A 152 -8.09 0.27 -19.65
CA GLU A 152 -8.63 1.62 -19.80
C GLU A 152 -7.79 2.69 -19.08
N LEU A 153 -6.95 2.29 -18.11
CA LEU A 153 -6.04 3.20 -17.42
C LEU A 153 -4.80 3.50 -18.26
N GLU A 154 -4.26 2.48 -18.93
CA GLU A 154 -2.96 2.53 -19.61
C GLU A 154 -3.01 1.90 -21.02
N PRO A 155 -3.95 2.32 -21.89
CA PRO A 155 -4.29 1.58 -23.11
C PRO A 155 -3.13 1.49 -24.10
N THR A 156 -2.24 2.48 -24.10
CA THR A 156 -1.04 2.51 -24.95
C THR A 156 0.03 1.53 -24.47
N TYR A 157 0.09 1.24 -23.17
CA TYR A 157 1.12 0.39 -22.56
C TYR A 157 0.69 -1.07 -22.41
N VAL A 158 -0.63 -1.33 -22.50
CA VAL A 158 -1.26 -2.63 -22.22
C VAL A 158 -1.69 -3.38 -23.50
N LYS A 159 -1.65 -2.71 -24.67
CA LYS A 159 -2.31 -3.07 -25.94
C LYS A 159 -2.03 -4.46 -26.55
N ASP A 160 -1.00 -5.17 -26.10
CA ASP A 160 -0.57 -6.46 -26.68
C ASP A 160 -0.92 -7.70 -25.82
N HIS A 161 -1.72 -7.56 -24.76
CA HIS A 161 -1.97 -8.64 -23.80
C HIS A 161 -3.47 -8.87 -23.54
N LYS A 162 -3.90 -10.13 -23.39
CA LYS A 162 -5.30 -10.52 -23.07
C LYS A 162 -5.50 -10.64 -21.56
N TYR A 163 -6.58 -10.06 -21.02
CA TYR A 163 -6.86 -10.04 -19.57
C TYR A 163 -8.29 -10.43 -19.20
N GLU A 164 -8.47 -10.90 -17.95
CA GLU A 164 -9.77 -11.00 -17.27
C GLU A 164 -9.86 -9.91 -16.19
N LEU A 165 -10.97 -9.16 -16.18
CA LEU A 165 -11.23 -8.13 -15.18
C LEU A 165 -11.79 -8.75 -13.89
N ASP A 166 -11.14 -8.53 -12.75
CA ASP A 166 -11.67 -8.93 -11.45
C ASP A 166 -11.22 -7.95 -10.34
N LYS A 167 -12.11 -7.65 -9.38
CA LYS A 167 -11.86 -6.63 -8.34
C LYS A 167 -11.97 -7.23 -6.95
N ALA A 168 -10.86 -7.23 -6.21
CA ALA A 168 -10.83 -7.65 -4.82
C ALA A 168 -11.44 -6.58 -3.88
N LYS A 169 -12.23 -7.01 -2.89
CA LYS A 169 -12.76 -6.13 -1.83
C LYS A 169 -11.77 -6.00 -0.67
N ARG A 170 -11.27 -4.80 -0.35
CA ARG A 170 -10.25 -4.54 0.68
C ARG A 170 -10.84 -3.93 1.97
N GLY A 171 -10.06 -3.88 3.05
CA GLY A 171 -10.33 -3.08 4.25
C GLY A 171 -10.21 -3.81 5.61
N ASN A 172 -9.91 -3.08 6.68
CA ASN A 172 -9.93 -3.57 8.06
C ASN A 172 -11.25 -3.16 8.76
N LYS A 173 -11.40 -3.36 10.08
CA LYS A 173 -12.49 -2.71 10.82
C LYS A 173 -12.15 -1.23 11.03
N ALA A 174 -13.10 -0.34 10.73
CA ALA A 174 -13.01 1.12 10.93
C ALA A 174 -12.57 1.47 12.35
N SER A 175 -11.55 2.34 12.49
CA SER A 175 -11.14 2.93 13.77
C SER A 175 -12.13 4.00 14.23
N THR A 176 -12.90 4.57 13.30
CA THR A 176 -14.02 5.49 13.57
C THR A 176 -15.36 4.83 13.32
N ASN A 177 -16.43 5.41 13.86
CA ASN A 177 -17.78 4.96 13.54
C ASN A 177 -18.06 5.27 12.06
N GLN A 178 -17.96 4.25 11.20
CA GLN A 178 -18.20 4.34 9.75
C GLN A 178 -19.51 5.07 9.43
N GLN A 179 -20.56 4.88 10.25
CA GLN A 179 -21.84 5.57 10.06
C GLN A 179 -21.75 7.08 10.31
N GLN A 180 -20.91 7.52 11.25
CA GLN A 180 -20.73 8.94 11.54
C GLN A 180 -19.93 9.63 10.42
N CYS A 181 -18.89 8.99 9.90
CA CYS A 181 -18.13 9.49 8.76
C CYS A 181 -19.02 9.65 7.51
N LEU A 182 -19.81 8.61 7.19
CA LEU A 182 -20.73 8.65 6.06
C LEU A 182 -21.80 9.73 6.24
N LYS A 183 -22.42 9.85 7.43
CA LYS A 183 -23.39 10.92 7.71
C LYS A 183 -22.80 12.32 7.56
N TRP A 184 -21.54 12.51 7.96
CA TRP A 184 -20.86 13.78 7.77
C TRP A 184 -20.61 14.07 6.29
N LEU A 185 -20.12 13.09 5.53
CA LEU A 185 -19.95 13.21 4.08
C LEU A 185 -21.26 13.52 3.35
N ASP A 186 -22.36 12.86 3.73
CA ASP A 186 -23.71 13.08 3.16
C ASP A 186 -24.22 14.52 3.38
N SER A 187 -23.67 15.24 4.36
CA SER A 187 -24.01 16.64 4.62
C SER A 187 -23.20 17.65 3.78
N GLN A 188 -22.16 17.19 3.08
CA GLN A 188 -21.29 18.03 2.27
C GLN A 188 -21.75 18.11 0.81
N GLN A 189 -21.31 19.13 0.09
CA GLN A 189 -21.60 19.24 -1.34
C GLN A 189 -20.80 18.19 -2.14
N PRO A 190 -21.32 17.71 -3.29
CA PRO A 190 -20.56 16.82 -4.15
C PRO A 190 -19.20 17.41 -4.56
N ASN A 191 -18.14 16.60 -4.52
CA ASN A 191 -16.77 16.99 -4.88
C ASN A 191 -16.18 18.15 -4.05
N SER A 192 -16.69 18.39 -2.82
CA SER A 192 -16.23 19.52 -1.99
C SER A 192 -15.25 19.16 -0.88
N VAL A 193 -15.06 17.88 -0.58
CA VAL A 193 -14.27 17.39 0.57
C VAL A 193 -12.88 16.94 0.12
N ILE A 194 -11.85 17.39 0.82
CA ILE A 194 -10.47 16.91 0.61
C ILE A 194 -10.24 15.65 1.46
N TYR A 195 -9.77 14.57 0.85
CA TYR A 195 -9.27 13.40 1.57
C TYR A 195 -7.74 13.41 1.60
N ALA A 196 -7.16 13.63 2.79
CA ALA A 196 -5.72 13.64 3.01
C ALA A 196 -5.27 12.39 3.76
N CYS A 197 -4.62 11.47 3.06
CA CYS A 197 -4.09 10.22 3.60
C CYS A 197 -2.79 9.84 2.90
N LEU A 198 -1.68 9.77 3.65
CA LEU A 198 -0.36 9.44 3.12
C LEU A 198 -0.05 7.94 3.20
N GLY A 199 -1.04 7.13 3.61
CA GLY A 199 -0.90 5.68 3.77
C GLY A 199 0.06 5.29 4.90
N SER A 200 0.28 3.98 5.04
CA SER A 200 1.08 3.38 6.11
C SER A 200 2.54 3.14 5.73
N ILE A 201 2.98 3.49 4.52
CA ILE A 201 4.39 3.35 4.11
C ILE A 201 5.14 4.65 4.33
N SER A 202 4.48 5.80 4.15
CA SER A 202 5.11 7.11 4.23
C SER A 202 5.65 7.42 5.63
N THR A 203 6.93 7.80 5.71
CA THR A 203 7.57 8.32 6.94
C THR A 203 7.66 9.83 6.83
N VAL A 204 6.71 10.53 7.46
CA VAL A 204 6.63 12.00 7.42
C VAL A 204 6.99 12.54 8.80
N LYS A 205 7.80 13.58 8.85
CA LYS A 205 8.23 14.18 10.13
C LYS A 205 7.08 14.98 10.74
N CYS A 206 7.10 15.14 12.06
CA CYS A 206 6.07 15.89 12.78
C CYS A 206 5.85 17.31 12.22
N PRO A 207 6.89 18.14 11.95
CA PRO A 207 6.68 19.48 11.38
C PRO A 207 5.97 19.46 10.02
N GLU A 208 6.28 18.48 9.16
CA GLU A 208 5.67 18.35 7.83
C GLU A 208 4.18 17.98 7.93
N LEU A 209 3.80 17.16 8.91
CA LEU A 209 2.39 16.87 9.19
C LEU A 209 1.65 18.07 9.78
N ILE A 210 2.31 18.87 10.62
CA ILE A 210 1.74 20.13 11.13
C ILE A 210 1.48 21.09 9.97
N GLU A 211 2.44 21.28 9.06
CA GLU A 211 2.27 22.12 7.87
C GLU A 211 1.16 21.60 6.95
N LEU A 212 1.01 20.27 6.81
CA LEU A 212 -0.14 19.69 6.11
C LEU A 212 -1.47 20.08 6.78
N GLY A 213 -1.55 20.00 8.10
CA GLY A 213 -2.72 20.41 8.88
C GLY A 213 -3.05 21.90 8.69
N LEU A 214 -2.04 22.77 8.80
CA LEU A 214 -2.18 24.22 8.58
C LEU A 214 -2.60 24.54 7.13
N GLY A 215 -2.08 23.80 6.15
CA GLY A 215 -2.50 23.91 4.75
C GLY A 215 -3.97 23.52 4.53
N LEU A 216 -4.43 22.45 5.19
CA LEU A 216 -5.83 22.04 5.16
C LEU A 216 -6.74 23.10 5.80
N GLU A 217 -6.33 23.68 6.93
CA GLU A 217 -7.04 24.80 7.56
C GLU A 217 -7.15 26.00 6.60
N ALA A 218 -6.02 26.43 6.03
CA ALA A 218 -5.93 27.59 5.13
C ALA A 218 -6.71 27.41 3.83
N SER A 219 -6.93 26.16 3.38
CA SER A 219 -7.73 25.87 2.18
C SER A 219 -9.19 26.34 2.29
N ASN A 220 -9.68 26.53 3.52
CA ASN A 220 -11.07 26.81 3.83
C ASN A 220 -12.07 25.79 3.23
N LYS A 221 -11.61 24.56 2.95
CA LYS A 221 -12.43 23.44 2.44
C LYS A 221 -12.75 22.45 3.56
N PRO A 222 -13.89 21.74 3.48
CA PRO A 222 -14.10 20.55 4.29
C PRO A 222 -13.04 19.49 3.99
N PHE A 223 -12.54 18.79 5.01
CA PHE A 223 -11.52 17.76 4.84
C PHE A 223 -11.66 16.58 5.81
N ILE A 224 -11.17 15.43 5.35
CA ILE A 224 -10.88 14.26 6.17
C ILE A 224 -9.36 14.10 6.21
N TRP A 225 -8.77 14.14 7.40
CA TRP A 225 -7.33 13.99 7.58
C TRP A 225 -7.02 12.71 8.35
N MET A 226 -6.28 11.81 7.70
CA MET A 226 -5.87 10.53 8.26
C MET A 226 -4.49 10.63 8.92
N LEU A 227 -4.45 10.43 10.23
CA LEU A 227 -3.22 10.24 11.00
C LEU A 227 -3.01 8.76 11.31
N ARG A 228 -1.75 8.36 11.46
CA ARG A 228 -1.40 6.97 11.78
C ARG A 228 -1.74 6.70 13.24
N GLY A 229 -2.26 5.51 13.53
CA GLY A 229 -2.58 5.13 14.91
C GLY A 229 -1.33 4.66 15.66
N ASN A 230 -1.23 5.04 16.94
CA ASN A 230 -0.25 4.50 17.90
C ASN A 230 1.22 4.66 17.50
N ASP A 231 1.59 5.73 16.81
CA ASP A 231 2.99 6.09 16.58
C ASP A 231 3.38 7.41 17.26
N THR A 232 4.68 7.55 17.57
CA THR A 232 5.23 8.70 18.29
C THR A 232 4.94 10.02 17.58
N ILE A 233 4.92 10.00 16.25
CA ILE A 233 4.75 11.20 15.43
C ILE A 233 3.30 11.68 15.51
N SER A 234 2.33 10.79 15.34
CA SER A 234 0.90 11.13 15.40
C SER A 234 0.51 11.58 16.80
N ASN A 235 1.10 11.00 17.85
CA ASN A 235 0.91 11.49 19.23
C ASN A 235 1.42 12.93 19.42
N GLN A 236 2.52 13.32 18.76
CA GLN A 236 3.02 14.70 18.79
C GLN A 236 2.08 15.64 18.03
N VAL A 237 1.56 15.22 16.88
CA VAL A 237 0.58 15.99 16.10
C VAL A 237 -0.72 16.16 16.89
N GLU A 238 -1.25 15.10 17.51
CA GLU A 238 -2.43 15.18 18.39
C GLU A 238 -2.22 16.14 19.57
N LYS A 239 -1.02 16.14 20.16
CA LYS A 239 -0.67 17.08 21.21
C LYS A 239 -0.69 18.52 20.68
N TRP A 240 -0.06 18.77 19.54
CA TRP A 240 -0.07 20.09 18.89
C TRP A 240 -1.51 20.54 18.59
N ILE A 241 -2.35 19.67 18.03
CA ILE A 241 -3.77 19.97 17.74
C ILE A 241 -4.50 20.51 18.98
N LYS A 242 -4.28 19.89 20.15
CA LYS A 242 -4.91 20.28 21.42
C LYS A 242 -4.35 21.59 21.98
N GLU A 243 -3.05 21.82 21.85
CA GLU A 243 -2.37 22.99 22.42
C GLU A 243 -2.54 24.25 21.56
N ASP A 244 -2.59 24.09 20.24
CA ASP A 244 -2.65 25.19 19.27
C ASP A 244 -4.08 25.75 19.11
N GLY A 245 -5.10 25.00 19.52
CA GLY A 245 -6.51 25.34 19.30
C GLY A 245 -6.98 25.06 17.86
N PHE A 246 -6.24 24.19 17.14
CA PHE A 246 -6.52 23.83 15.75
C PHE A 246 -7.96 23.30 15.57
N GLU A 247 -8.42 22.42 16.46
CA GLU A 247 -9.79 21.85 16.44
C GLU A 247 -10.89 22.93 16.44
N GLU A 248 -10.75 23.98 17.24
CA GLU A 248 -11.78 25.04 17.30
C GLU A 248 -11.80 25.90 16.03
N ARG A 249 -10.66 26.06 15.35
CA ARG A 249 -10.57 26.86 14.10
C ARG A 249 -11.15 26.12 12.89
N ILE A 250 -11.10 24.81 12.89
CA ILE A 250 -11.59 23.97 11.79
C ILE A 250 -13.03 23.47 12.01
N LYS A 251 -13.55 23.62 13.23
CA LYS A 251 -14.85 23.13 13.69
C LYS A 251 -15.98 23.22 12.65
N GLY A 252 -16.56 22.07 12.34
CA GLY A 252 -17.65 21.91 11.37
C GLY A 252 -17.18 21.69 9.94
N ARG A 253 -15.86 21.70 9.68
CA ARG A 253 -15.26 21.43 8.37
C ARG A 253 -14.35 20.20 8.37
N GLU A 254 -14.23 19.51 9.49
CA GLU A 254 -13.21 18.50 9.70
C GLU A 254 -13.76 17.13 10.09
N LEU A 255 -13.01 16.11 9.69
CA LEU A 255 -12.99 14.81 10.34
C LEU A 255 -11.53 14.34 10.44
N VAL A 256 -10.90 14.52 11.60
CA VAL A 256 -9.57 13.96 11.86
C VAL A 256 -9.74 12.53 12.35
N VAL A 257 -9.15 11.58 11.63
CA VAL A 257 -9.27 10.15 11.92
C VAL A 257 -7.89 9.60 12.22
N VAL A 258 -7.74 9.01 13.41
CA VAL A 258 -6.50 8.36 13.83
C VAL A 258 -6.66 6.85 13.69
N GLY A 259 -5.79 6.23 12.89
CA GLY A 259 -5.84 4.80 12.60
C GLY A 259 -6.43 4.48 11.23
N TRP A 260 -7.32 3.48 11.15
CA TRP A 260 -7.84 2.96 9.88
C TRP A 260 -9.21 3.57 9.55
N ALA A 261 -9.38 4.09 8.33
CA ALA A 261 -10.66 4.58 7.82
C ALA A 261 -11.26 3.62 6.78
N PRO A 262 -12.60 3.53 6.73
CA PRO A 262 -13.35 2.70 5.77
C PRO A 262 -13.20 3.13 4.31
#